data_AF-R7U3B8-F1
#
_entry.id   AF-R7U3B8-F1
#
_cell.length_a   1.000
_cell.length_b   1.000
_cell.length_c   1.000
_cell.angle_alpha   90.00
_cell.angle_beta   90.00
_cell.angle_gamma   90.00
#
_symmetry.space_group_name_H-M   'P 1'
#
loop_
_entity.id
_entity.type
_entity.pdbx_description
1 polymer ?
#
loop_
_entity_poly.entity_id
_entity_poly.type
_entity_poly.pdbx_seq_one_letter_code
_entity_poly.pdbx_strand_id
1 'polypeptide(L)'
;MLGYDDIVQLLGDENGLRKSDIFICQEHGNLESSESMDYKDFTGELMKKGSGQTNVDAIYTSLLKSPVLGLAEYQEKCFKKESGLMKREVNELMKRFSEQFGRQYPLLAFTPKLRESIGEGAKCGLLSEYDYMLIMSKFYNYCQVNSISNCKSKFEMMTFPSIDEEISSFERNLILHILMRKILLTRSIWEGLHLKFVSCKRINFGLCLSVVFNGHLYKFLQISMDLVSPIPLKMLVPVNDWPVLLDFSKCQLYGLFRDGYDGFDLSSTDYEEMLLKALPSAAIDAYVFGKAFSSVHFKWRGKLLAKIFEMSYTMKKYLLISLHQHENPQWVSRHECMKGIVFVASNMEKFVKKHECRRCIFHAEEWTRDEKPKNNCLKLYF
;
A
#
# COMPACT_ATOMS: atom_id res chain seq x y z
N MET A 1 3.62 16.17 23.06
CA MET A 1 3.99 14.93 22.35
C MET A 1 3.07 13.87 22.92
N LEU A 2 2.04 13.42 22.16
CA LEU A 2 1.11 12.42 22.69
C LEU A 2 1.79 11.04 22.69
N GLY A 3 1.76 10.37 23.83
CA GLY A 3 2.35 9.05 24.07
C GLY A 3 1.44 7.92 23.61
N TYR A 4 1.89 6.68 23.80
CA TYR A 4 1.11 5.47 23.50
C TYR A 4 -0.21 5.44 24.29
N ASP A 5 -0.22 6.01 25.51
CA ASP A 5 -1.35 6.07 26.42
C ASP A 5 -2.51 6.94 25.91
N ASP A 6 -2.20 8.03 25.19
CA ASP A 6 -3.22 8.90 24.59
C ASP A 6 -3.96 8.19 23.45
N ILE A 7 -3.26 7.31 22.72
CA ILE A 7 -3.85 6.46 21.68
C ILE A 7 -4.72 5.36 22.32
N VAL A 8 -4.30 4.81 23.46
CA VAL A 8 -5.08 3.82 24.22
C VAL A 8 -6.36 4.44 24.78
N GLN A 9 -6.30 5.65 25.33
CA GLN A 9 -7.48 6.39 25.78
C GLN A 9 -8.45 6.70 24.63
N LEU A 10 -7.92 7.01 23.44
CA LEU A 10 -8.75 7.25 22.25
C LEU A 10 -9.55 6.05 21.76
N LEU A 11 -9.01 4.87 21.99
CA LEU A 11 -9.54 3.60 21.51
C LEU A 11 -10.40 2.90 22.58
N GLY A 12 -10.49 3.47 23.78
CA GLY A 12 -11.46 3.10 24.81
C GLY A 12 -12.77 3.85 24.58
N ASP A 13 -13.88 3.12 24.45
CA ASP A 13 -15.22 3.72 24.30
C ASP A 13 -15.59 4.61 25.51
N GLU A 14 -16.24 5.75 25.26
CA GLU A 14 -16.76 6.68 26.29
C GLU A 14 -17.80 6.04 27.23
N ASN A 15 -18.32 4.85 26.91
CA ASN A 15 -19.29 4.13 27.72
C ASN A 15 -18.68 3.20 28.79
N GLY A 16 -17.40 3.36 29.15
CA GLY A 16 -16.85 2.72 30.35
C GLY A 16 -16.84 1.19 30.33
N LEU A 17 -17.08 0.55 29.19
CA LEU A 17 -16.90 -0.88 29.01
C LEU A 17 -15.43 -1.15 28.67
N ARG A 18 -14.61 -1.28 29.72
CA ARG A 18 -13.31 -1.95 29.74
C ARG A 18 -13.44 -3.42 29.29
N LYS A 19 -13.88 -3.66 28.06
CA LYS A 19 -13.94 -4.98 27.39
C LYS A 19 -13.07 -5.00 26.13
N SER A 20 -12.04 -4.16 26.09
CA SER A 20 -10.84 -4.55 25.38
C SER A 20 -10.05 -5.42 26.35
N ASP A 21 -9.59 -6.60 25.91
CA ASP A 21 -8.74 -7.51 26.71
C ASP A 21 -7.37 -6.88 27.08
N ILE A 22 -7.25 -5.56 26.94
CA ILE A 22 -6.08 -4.76 27.28
C ILE A 22 -5.79 -4.83 28.79
N PHE A 23 -6.81 -5.04 29.64
CA PHE A 23 -6.64 -5.06 31.10
C PHE A 23 -7.49 -6.09 31.87
N ILE A 24 -7.60 -7.34 31.39
CA ILE A 24 -7.79 -8.44 32.36
C ILE A 24 -6.40 -8.85 32.85
N CYS A 25 -5.71 -7.94 33.54
CA CYS A 25 -4.94 -8.38 34.70
C CYS A 25 -6.01 -8.66 35.74
N GLN A 26 -6.15 -9.91 36.17
CA GLN A 26 -6.95 -10.22 37.35
C GLN A 26 -6.45 -9.32 38.48
N GLU A 27 -7.31 -8.40 38.90
CA GLU A 27 -7.06 -7.49 40.00
C GLU A 27 -6.68 -8.31 41.23
N HIS A 28 -5.42 -8.24 41.64
CA HIS A 28 -5.01 -8.53 43.00
C HIS A 28 -4.05 -7.41 43.42
N GLY A 29 -4.62 -6.39 44.07
CA GLY A 29 -3.86 -5.38 44.81
C GLY A 29 -3.96 -3.98 44.21
N ASN A 30 -4.56 -3.08 45.00
CA ASN A 30 -4.58 -1.63 44.82
C ASN A 30 -3.21 -1.10 44.38
N LEU A 31 -3.16 -0.29 43.32
CA LEU A 31 -2.09 0.69 43.20
C LEU A 31 -2.59 1.98 42.52
N GLU A 32 -2.22 3.07 43.15
CA GLU A 32 -2.47 4.46 42.80
C GLU A 32 -1.87 4.83 41.43
N SER A 33 -2.38 5.91 40.86
CA SER A 33 -1.93 6.52 39.61
C SER A 33 -0.41 6.66 39.55
N SER A 34 0.26 5.93 38.66
CA SER A 34 1.68 6.15 38.36
C SER A 34 1.84 6.75 36.97
N GLU A 35 2.57 7.86 36.96
CA GLU A 35 3.15 8.52 35.81
C GLU A 35 4.00 7.54 34.99
N SER A 36 4.09 7.84 33.68
CA SER A 36 4.93 7.23 32.63
C SER A 36 5.67 5.93 32.97
N MET A 37 5.24 4.82 32.35
CA MET A 37 5.98 3.56 32.39
C MET A 37 7.33 3.71 31.66
N ASP A 38 8.44 3.47 32.37
CA ASP A 38 9.80 3.51 31.80
C ASP A 38 9.97 2.42 30.71
N TYR A 39 10.82 2.67 29.72
CA TYR A 39 11.16 1.72 28.65
C TYR A 39 11.64 0.36 29.19
N LYS A 40 12.33 0.38 30.33
CA LYS A 40 12.75 -0.84 31.05
C LYS A 40 11.57 -1.62 31.63
N ASP A 41 10.53 -0.92 32.07
CA ASP A 41 9.34 -1.54 32.63
C ASP A 41 8.44 -2.10 31.54
N PHE A 42 8.30 -1.41 30.40
CA PHE A 42 7.60 -1.92 29.22
C PHE A 42 8.27 -3.18 28.67
N THR A 43 9.60 -3.16 28.50
CA THR A 43 10.35 -4.35 28.05
C THR A 43 10.33 -5.47 29.10
N GLY A 44 10.36 -5.13 30.39
CA GLY A 44 10.20 -6.06 31.50
C GLY A 44 8.84 -6.76 31.50
N GLU A 45 7.75 -6.05 31.27
CA GLU A 45 6.40 -6.62 31.16
C GLU A 45 6.22 -7.51 29.92
N LEU A 46 6.79 -7.09 28.79
CA LEU A 46 6.76 -7.87 27.53
C LEU A 46 7.49 -9.21 27.68
N MET A 47 8.53 -9.25 28.51
CA MET A 47 9.25 -10.48 28.88
C MET A 47 8.51 -11.30 29.95
N LYS A 48 7.80 -10.65 30.89
CA LYS A 48 7.07 -11.32 31.98
C LYS A 48 5.79 -12.04 31.51
N LYS A 49 5.13 -11.60 30.45
CA LYS A 49 3.93 -12.27 29.89
C LYS A 49 4.21 -13.57 29.12
N GLY A 50 5.47 -14.05 29.08
CA GLY A 50 5.90 -15.21 28.29
C GLY A 50 6.40 -16.39 29.11
N SER A 51 5.55 -17.03 29.93
CA SER A 51 5.85 -18.39 30.44
C SER A 51 5.59 -19.50 29.40
N GLY A 52 5.19 -19.15 28.18
CA GLY A 52 5.26 -20.01 27.00
C GLY A 52 6.15 -19.36 25.95
N GLN A 53 7.28 -19.99 25.64
CA GLN A 53 8.26 -19.65 24.59
C GLN A 53 7.94 -18.37 23.80
N THR A 54 8.32 -17.22 24.37
CA THR A 54 8.30 -15.96 23.65
C THR A 54 9.28 -16.07 22.50
N ASN A 55 8.74 -16.23 21.28
CA ASN A 55 9.53 -16.26 20.07
C ASN A 55 10.21 -14.89 19.92
N VAL A 56 11.51 -14.83 20.21
CA VAL A 56 12.35 -13.63 20.12
C VAL A 56 12.22 -12.99 18.73
N ASP A 57 12.06 -13.79 17.67
CA ASP A 57 11.84 -13.31 16.31
C ASP A 57 10.51 -12.56 16.18
N ALA A 58 9.46 -12.98 16.89
CA ALA A 58 8.18 -12.30 16.91
C ALA A 58 8.26 -10.95 17.63
N ILE A 59 9.01 -10.87 18.74
CA ILE A 59 9.25 -9.62 19.47
C ILE A 59 10.07 -8.66 18.60
N TYR A 60 11.18 -9.15 18.04
CA TYR A 60 12.06 -8.36 17.17
C TYR A 60 11.31 -7.86 15.91
N THR A 61 10.51 -8.72 15.28
CA THR A 61 9.66 -8.34 14.14
C THR A 61 8.62 -7.28 14.54
N SER A 62 8.06 -7.38 15.74
CA SER A 62 7.09 -6.40 16.25
C SER A 62 7.75 -5.03 16.49
N LEU A 63 8.96 -5.03 17.06
CA LEU A 63 9.75 -3.81 17.27
C LEU A 63 10.14 -3.17 15.94
N LEU A 64 10.59 -3.96 14.97
CA LEU A 64 10.91 -3.44 13.64
C LEU A 64 9.65 -2.96 12.90
N LYS A 65 8.49 -3.59 13.09
CA LYS A 65 7.22 -3.08 12.51
C LYS A 65 6.62 -1.93 13.31
N SER A 66 7.27 -1.48 14.39
CA SER A 66 6.83 -0.34 15.17
C SER A 66 6.84 0.94 14.32
N PRO A 67 5.79 1.75 14.38
CA PRO A 67 5.72 3.04 13.68
C PRO A 67 6.66 4.08 14.30
N VAL A 68 7.19 3.81 15.51
CA VAL A 68 8.10 4.69 16.25
C VAL A 68 9.54 4.18 16.15
N LEU A 69 9.78 2.90 16.48
CA LEU A 69 11.12 2.32 16.55
C LEU A 69 11.58 1.69 15.22
N GLY A 70 10.64 1.38 14.35
CA GLY A 70 10.86 0.63 13.12
C GLY A 70 11.23 1.48 11.90
N LEU A 71 11.27 2.80 12.07
CA LEU A 71 11.60 3.73 10.98
C LEU A 71 13.08 3.58 10.61
N ALA A 72 13.36 3.61 9.31
CA ALA A 72 14.69 3.42 8.77
C ALA A 72 15.70 4.44 9.33
N GLU A 73 15.26 5.64 9.71
CA GLU A 73 16.11 6.69 10.29
C GLU A 73 16.66 6.33 11.68
N TYR A 74 15.93 5.53 12.47
CA TYR A 74 16.34 5.12 13.81
C TYR A 74 17.12 3.79 13.82
N GLN A 75 17.22 3.11 12.68
CA GLN A 75 18.01 1.89 12.56
C GLN A 75 19.52 2.18 12.66
N GLU A 76 20.26 1.24 13.23
CA GLU A 76 21.72 1.33 13.32
C GLU A 76 22.38 1.37 11.93
N LYS A 77 23.58 1.94 11.86
CA LYS A 77 24.32 2.14 10.61
C LYS A 77 24.56 0.83 9.83
N CYS A 78 24.75 -0.29 10.52
CA CYS A 78 24.95 -1.60 9.90
C CYS A 78 23.70 -2.08 9.13
N PHE A 79 22.52 -2.02 9.75
CA PHE A 79 21.24 -2.35 9.12
C PHE A 79 20.89 -1.40 7.98
N LYS A 80 21.21 -0.11 8.09
CA LYS A 80 21.07 0.85 6.98
C LYS A 80 21.93 0.47 5.77
N LYS A 81 23.20 0.09 6.00
CA LYS A 81 24.11 -0.36 4.93
C LYS A 81 23.59 -1.63 4.23
N GLU A 82 23.12 -2.60 5.00
CA GLU A 82 22.61 -3.84 4.45
C GLU A 82 21.26 -3.66 3.73
N SER A 83 20.37 -2.85 4.27
CA SER A 83 19.14 -2.41 3.59
C SER A 83 19.47 -1.72 2.26
N GLY A 84 20.52 -0.90 2.23
CA GLY A 84 21.03 -0.28 1.00
C GLY A 84 21.55 -1.31 -0.01
N LEU A 85 22.25 -2.36 0.44
CA LEU A 85 22.68 -3.47 -0.41
C LEU A 85 21.49 -4.20 -1.01
N MET A 86 20.52 -4.59 -0.19
CA MET A 86 19.30 -5.26 -0.64
C MET A 86 18.56 -4.41 -1.69
N LYS A 87 18.37 -3.11 -1.45
CA LYS A 87 17.73 -2.22 -2.45
C LYS A 87 18.48 -2.23 -3.79
N ARG A 88 19.83 -2.22 -3.76
CA ARG A 88 20.65 -2.30 -4.99
C ARG A 88 20.45 -3.63 -5.72
N GLU A 89 20.45 -4.74 -4.99
CA GLU A 89 20.23 -6.08 -5.55
C GLU A 89 18.85 -6.22 -6.21
N VAL A 90 17.80 -5.73 -5.54
CA VAL A 90 16.44 -5.73 -6.09
C VAL A 90 16.34 -4.83 -7.33
N ASN A 91 16.94 -3.65 -7.31
CA ASN A 91 16.95 -2.76 -8.47
C ASN A 91 17.71 -3.36 -9.66
N GLU A 92 18.84 -4.02 -9.41
CA GLU A 92 19.63 -4.68 -10.45
C GLU A 92 18.87 -5.87 -11.06
N LEU A 93 18.17 -6.67 -10.23
CA LEU A 93 17.26 -7.72 -10.69
C LEU A 93 16.20 -7.14 -11.65
N MET A 94 15.51 -6.07 -11.24
CA MET A 94 14.46 -5.44 -12.04
C MET A 94 14.97 -4.81 -13.32
N LYS A 95 16.17 -4.22 -13.29
CA LYS A 95 16.84 -3.68 -14.47
C LYS A 95 17.13 -4.79 -15.49
N ARG A 96 17.78 -5.88 -15.08
CA ARG A 96 18.08 -7.02 -15.96
C ARG A 96 16.81 -7.65 -16.52
N PHE A 97 15.78 -7.77 -15.68
CA PHE A 97 14.48 -8.29 -16.11
C PHE A 97 13.86 -7.41 -17.20
N SER A 98 13.80 -6.09 -16.99
CA SER A 98 13.30 -5.13 -17.98
C SER A 98 14.09 -5.19 -19.29
N GLU A 99 15.43 -5.21 -19.23
CA GLU A 99 16.29 -5.26 -20.41
C GLU A 99 16.12 -6.55 -21.21
N GLN A 100 16.13 -7.72 -20.55
CA GLN A 100 15.98 -9.00 -21.25
C GLN A 100 14.57 -9.19 -21.80
N PHE A 101 13.55 -8.81 -21.02
CA PHE A 101 12.17 -8.90 -21.46
C PHE A 101 11.92 -7.97 -22.65
N GLY A 102 12.41 -6.73 -22.60
CA GLY A 102 12.28 -5.77 -23.70
C GLY A 102 13.06 -6.16 -24.95
N ARG A 103 14.19 -6.88 -24.83
CA ARG A 103 14.91 -7.44 -25.99
C ARG A 103 14.13 -8.56 -26.67
N GLN A 104 13.50 -9.46 -25.90
CA GLN A 104 12.74 -10.58 -26.45
C GLN A 104 11.35 -10.17 -26.95
N TYR A 105 10.70 -9.24 -26.26
CA TYR A 105 9.35 -8.76 -26.58
C TYR A 105 9.31 -7.22 -26.67
N PRO A 106 9.87 -6.62 -27.75
CA PRO A 106 10.01 -5.15 -27.84
C PRO A 106 8.71 -4.35 -27.72
N LEU A 107 7.58 -4.94 -28.11
CA LEU A 107 6.24 -4.32 -28.01
C LEU A 107 5.68 -4.34 -26.60
N LEU A 108 6.08 -5.32 -25.79
CA LEU A 108 5.73 -5.47 -24.37
C LEU A 108 6.82 -4.93 -23.45
N ALA A 109 7.84 -4.29 -24.00
CA ALA A 109 8.92 -3.68 -23.22
C ALA A 109 8.33 -2.72 -22.18
N PHE A 110 8.82 -2.83 -20.95
CA PHE A 110 8.32 -2.06 -19.82
C PHE A 110 9.43 -1.32 -19.09
N THR A 111 9.05 -0.23 -18.41
CA THR A 111 9.92 0.47 -17.47
C THR A 111 9.46 0.16 -16.03
N PRO A 112 10.31 -0.42 -15.18
CA PRO A 112 9.95 -0.70 -13.79
C PRO A 112 9.91 0.59 -12.98
N LYS A 113 8.82 0.82 -12.26
CA LYS A 113 8.64 1.92 -11.31
C LYS A 113 8.25 1.34 -9.95
N LEU A 114 9.04 1.59 -8.91
CA LEU A 114 8.74 1.20 -7.55
C LEU A 114 7.60 2.07 -6.98
N ARG A 115 6.63 1.44 -6.32
CA ARG A 115 5.42 2.03 -5.73
C ARG A 115 5.37 1.89 -4.21
N GLU A 116 4.30 2.45 -3.64
CA GLU A 116 3.82 2.27 -2.27
C GLU A 116 4.79 2.78 -1.19
N SER A 117 4.65 2.28 0.04
CA SER A 117 5.30 2.75 1.27
C SER A 117 6.82 2.92 1.18
N ILE A 118 7.53 2.22 0.28
CA ILE A 118 8.95 2.48 0.03
C ILE A 118 9.15 3.77 -0.78
N GLY A 119 8.36 3.98 -1.84
CA GLY A 119 8.38 5.22 -2.64
C GLY A 119 7.73 6.42 -1.95
N GLU A 120 6.73 6.16 -1.10
CA GLU A 120 5.99 7.16 -0.31
C GLU A 120 6.73 7.55 1.00
N GLY A 121 7.80 6.83 1.37
CA GLY A 121 8.55 7.08 2.61
C GLY A 121 7.86 6.64 3.90
N ALA A 122 6.71 5.95 3.80
CA ALA A 122 5.87 5.52 4.92
C ALA A 122 6.08 4.06 5.34
N LYS A 123 7.18 3.41 4.95
CA LYS A 123 7.46 2.00 5.31
C LYS A 123 8.17 1.90 6.66
N CYS A 124 7.58 1.14 7.57
CA CYS A 124 8.20 0.70 8.82
C CYS A 124 8.63 -0.76 8.72
N GLY A 125 9.78 -1.07 9.32
CA GLY A 125 10.31 -2.43 9.43
C GLY A 125 11.19 -2.91 8.29
N LEU A 126 11.37 -4.22 8.23
CA LEU A 126 12.21 -4.86 7.22
C LEU A 126 11.67 -4.56 5.82
N LEU A 127 12.58 -4.33 4.86
CA LEU A 127 12.21 -4.15 3.46
C LEU A 127 11.91 -5.51 2.83
N SER A 128 10.87 -6.19 3.33
CA SER A 128 10.46 -7.53 2.91
C SER A 128 9.42 -7.53 1.80
N GLU A 129 8.99 -6.35 1.32
CA GLU A 129 7.92 -6.21 0.31
C GLU A 129 8.28 -5.08 -0.65
N TYR A 130 8.12 -5.29 -1.96
CA TYR A 130 8.35 -4.29 -3.00
C TYR A 130 7.22 -4.36 -4.02
N ASP A 131 6.63 -3.22 -4.35
CA ASP A 131 5.53 -3.14 -5.32
C ASP A 131 6.03 -2.43 -6.57
N TYR A 132 6.09 -3.13 -7.70
CA TYR A 132 6.56 -2.58 -8.97
C TYR A 132 5.42 -2.44 -9.97
N MET A 133 5.37 -1.29 -10.64
CA MET A 133 4.71 -1.13 -11.93
C MET A 133 5.70 -1.43 -13.04
N LEU A 134 5.35 -2.36 -13.91
CA LEU A 134 6.04 -2.64 -15.16
C LEU A 134 5.32 -1.86 -16.27
N ILE A 135 5.60 -0.56 -16.39
CA ILE A 135 4.86 0.35 -17.27
C ILE A 135 5.14 0.04 -18.74
N MET A 136 4.14 -0.49 -19.46
CA MET A 136 4.24 -0.90 -20.86
C MET A 136 3.79 0.23 -21.82
N SER A 137 4.56 1.32 -21.87
CA SER A 137 4.18 2.53 -22.63
C SER A 137 3.98 2.28 -24.13
N LYS A 138 4.76 1.37 -24.74
CA LYS A 138 4.62 1.05 -26.16
C LYS A 138 3.35 0.27 -26.47
N PHE A 139 2.93 -0.58 -25.54
CA PHE A 139 1.75 -1.43 -25.72
C PHE A 139 0.46 -0.62 -25.80
N TYR A 140 0.37 0.50 -25.07
CA TYR A 140 -0.79 1.39 -25.10
C TYR A 140 -1.17 1.85 -26.52
N ASN A 141 -0.20 2.07 -27.41
CA ASN A 141 -0.50 2.52 -28.78
C ASN A 141 -1.28 1.49 -29.61
N TYR A 142 -1.42 0.25 -29.12
CA TYR A 142 -2.20 -0.82 -29.72
C TYR A 142 -3.53 -1.07 -28.99
N CYS A 143 -3.80 -0.32 -27.92
CA CYS A 143 -5.03 -0.41 -27.14
C CYS A 143 -5.95 0.76 -27.49
N GLN A 144 -7.19 0.46 -27.87
CA GLN A 144 -8.27 1.45 -27.98
C GLN A 144 -9.15 1.37 -26.74
N VAL A 145 -9.21 2.47 -26.00
CA VAL A 145 -10.06 2.61 -24.81
C VAL A 145 -11.43 3.07 -25.30
N ASN A 146 -12.41 2.14 -25.33
CA ASN A 146 -13.72 2.41 -25.92
C ASN A 146 -14.63 3.21 -24.98
N SER A 147 -14.62 2.86 -23.69
CA SER A 147 -15.37 3.58 -22.66
C SER A 147 -14.84 3.25 -21.27
N ILE A 148 -15.00 4.22 -20.37
CA ILE A 148 -14.71 4.09 -18.95
C ILE A 148 -16.00 4.35 -18.18
N SER A 149 -16.38 3.39 -17.35
CA SER A 149 -17.49 3.49 -16.42
C SER A 149 -17.11 2.84 -15.09
N ASN A 150 -17.35 3.52 -13.97
CA ASN A 150 -17.16 2.98 -12.61
C ASN A 150 -15.74 2.43 -12.35
N CYS A 151 -14.72 3.20 -12.74
CA CYS A 151 -13.29 2.81 -12.67
C CYS A 151 -12.91 1.55 -13.47
N LYS A 152 -13.79 1.09 -14.35
CA LYS A 152 -13.53 -0.03 -15.25
C LYS A 152 -13.58 0.47 -16.68
N SER A 153 -12.65 0.01 -17.49
CA SER A 153 -12.66 0.27 -18.93
C SER A 153 -12.91 -1.01 -19.67
N LYS A 154 -13.78 -0.97 -20.68
CA LYS A 154 -13.72 -1.94 -21.78
C LYS A 154 -12.68 -1.45 -22.79
N PHE A 155 -11.92 -2.37 -23.38
CA PHE A 155 -10.97 -2.02 -24.42
C PHE A 155 -11.11 -2.94 -25.61
N GLU A 156 -10.74 -2.42 -26.76
CA GLU A 156 -10.58 -3.15 -27.99
C GLU A 156 -9.13 -3.00 -28.41
N MET A 157 -8.50 -4.11 -28.80
CA MET A 157 -7.10 -4.09 -29.23
C MET A 157 -7.11 -4.15 -30.74
N MET A 158 -6.55 -3.14 -31.41
CA MET A 158 -6.68 -3.02 -32.87
C MET A 158 -5.94 -4.14 -33.61
N THR A 159 -4.92 -4.76 -33.02
CA THR A 159 -4.25 -5.97 -33.53
C THR A 159 -3.20 -6.42 -32.51
N PHE A 160 -3.25 -7.68 -32.05
CA PHE A 160 -2.08 -8.30 -31.40
C PHE A 160 -1.08 -8.64 -32.52
N PRO A 161 0.23 -8.40 -32.36
CA PRO A 161 1.22 -8.92 -33.31
C PRO A 161 1.11 -10.45 -33.32
N SER A 162 0.61 -11.02 -34.42
CA SER A 162 0.52 -12.45 -34.76
C SER A 162 0.96 -13.43 -33.67
N ILE A 163 0.16 -13.52 -32.60
CA ILE A 163 0.00 -14.73 -31.81
C ILE A 163 -1.42 -15.12 -32.18
N ASP A 164 -1.57 -16.27 -32.83
CA ASP A 164 -2.73 -16.73 -33.61
C ASP A 164 -4.11 -16.17 -33.20
N GLU A 165 -4.93 -15.87 -34.21
CA GLU A 165 -6.16 -15.06 -34.19
C GLU A 165 -7.32 -15.52 -33.26
N GLU A 166 -7.11 -16.46 -32.34
CA GLU A 166 -8.16 -16.99 -31.45
C GLU A 166 -7.95 -16.68 -29.96
N ILE A 167 -7.05 -15.75 -29.62
CA ILE A 167 -6.72 -15.47 -28.21
C ILE A 167 -7.65 -14.39 -27.63
N SER A 168 -8.67 -14.86 -26.90
CA SER A 168 -9.55 -14.03 -26.08
C SER A 168 -8.74 -13.17 -25.09
N SER A 169 -9.26 -12.01 -24.66
CA SER A 169 -8.59 -11.16 -23.65
C SER A 169 -8.28 -11.89 -22.35
N PHE A 170 -9.07 -12.91 -22.00
CA PHE A 170 -8.83 -13.87 -20.92
C PHE A 170 -7.43 -14.53 -21.00
N GLU A 171 -6.99 -14.88 -22.20
CA GLU A 171 -5.73 -15.56 -22.44
C GLU A 171 -4.55 -14.58 -22.51
N ARG A 172 -4.79 -13.29 -22.77
CA ARG A 172 -3.72 -12.29 -22.97
C ARG A 172 -2.95 -11.96 -21.69
N ASN A 173 -3.64 -11.75 -20.57
CA ASN A 173 -2.96 -11.53 -19.28
C ASN A 173 -2.21 -12.79 -18.84
N LEU A 174 -2.81 -13.96 -19.09
CA LEU A 174 -2.18 -15.24 -18.83
C LEU A 174 -0.89 -15.42 -19.66
N ILE A 175 -0.93 -15.10 -20.96
CA ILE A 175 0.24 -15.14 -21.84
C ILE A 175 1.31 -14.17 -21.33
N LEU A 176 0.96 -12.91 -21.02
CA LEU A 176 1.90 -11.94 -20.48
C LEU A 176 2.60 -12.47 -19.23
N HIS A 177 1.83 -13.04 -18.30
CA HIS A 177 2.36 -13.68 -17.08
C HIS A 177 3.28 -14.87 -17.38
N ILE A 178 2.92 -15.73 -18.34
CA ILE A 178 3.75 -16.86 -18.77
C ILE A 178 5.07 -16.36 -19.36
N LEU A 179 5.03 -15.36 -20.24
CA LEU A 179 6.23 -14.78 -20.86
C LEU A 179 7.13 -14.13 -19.81
N MET A 180 6.56 -13.35 -18.88
CA MET A 180 7.30 -12.72 -17.79
C MET A 180 7.97 -13.76 -16.89
N ARG A 181 7.23 -14.81 -16.50
CA ARG A 181 7.76 -15.91 -15.68
C ARG A 181 8.89 -16.64 -16.41
N LYS A 182 8.75 -16.88 -17.71
CA LYS A 182 9.81 -17.52 -18.53
C LYS A 182 11.12 -16.72 -18.48
N ILE A 183 11.06 -15.40 -18.61
CA ILE A 183 12.27 -14.55 -18.48
C ILE A 183 12.80 -14.58 -17.05
N LEU A 184 11.92 -14.37 -16.05
CA LEU A 184 12.31 -14.37 -14.64
C LEU A 184 12.98 -15.68 -14.19
N LEU A 185 12.71 -16.82 -14.84
CA LEU A 185 13.34 -18.10 -14.53
C LEU A 185 14.68 -18.33 -15.26
N THR A 186 15.13 -17.38 -16.07
CA THR A 186 16.39 -17.48 -16.81
C THR A 186 17.59 -17.22 -15.90
N ARG A 187 18.64 -18.06 -15.98
CA ARG A 187 19.83 -17.98 -15.12
C ARG A 187 20.51 -16.60 -15.13
N SER A 188 20.63 -15.98 -16.29
CA SER A 188 21.32 -14.69 -16.47
C SER A 188 20.68 -13.53 -15.70
N ILE A 189 19.38 -13.63 -15.35
CA ILE A 189 18.69 -12.65 -14.50
C ILE A 189 19.29 -12.64 -13.09
N TRP A 190 19.61 -13.82 -12.55
CA TRP A 190 20.02 -14.03 -11.15
C TRP A 190 21.53 -14.06 -10.94
N GLU A 191 22.31 -14.20 -12.02
CA GLU A 191 23.74 -14.44 -11.94
C GLU A 191 24.49 -13.32 -11.20
N GLY A 192 25.21 -13.66 -10.14
CA GLY A 192 25.97 -12.70 -9.34
C GLY A 192 25.14 -11.87 -8.36
N LEU A 193 23.82 -12.11 -8.23
CA LEU A 193 22.99 -11.48 -7.21
C LEU A 193 23.02 -12.28 -5.89
N HIS A 194 22.86 -11.58 -4.77
CA HIS A 194 22.66 -12.17 -3.44
C HIS A 194 21.20 -12.62 -3.19
N LEU A 195 20.36 -12.52 -4.22
CA LEU A 195 18.95 -12.92 -4.23
C LEU A 195 18.80 -14.33 -4.81
N LYS A 196 17.99 -15.14 -4.16
CA LYS A 196 17.64 -16.48 -4.63
C LYS A 196 16.15 -16.55 -4.91
N PHE A 197 15.80 -17.07 -6.09
CA PHE A 197 14.41 -17.36 -6.44
C PHE A 197 13.80 -18.38 -5.47
N VAL A 198 12.57 -18.12 -5.01
CA VAL A 198 11.77 -19.08 -4.23
C VAL A 198 10.53 -19.49 -5.01
N SER A 199 9.70 -18.51 -5.41
CA SER A 199 8.49 -18.79 -6.18
C SER A 199 8.03 -17.58 -6.98
N CYS A 200 7.25 -17.81 -8.02
CA CYS A 200 6.55 -16.77 -8.77
C CYS A 200 5.10 -17.21 -8.96
N LYS A 201 4.18 -16.53 -8.29
CA LYS A 201 2.75 -16.84 -8.28
C LYS A 201 2.01 -15.78 -9.06
N ARG A 202 0.91 -16.18 -9.71
CA ARG A 202 -0.02 -15.23 -10.33
C ARG A 202 -0.88 -14.57 -9.26
N ILE A 203 -1.09 -13.27 -9.38
CA ILE A 203 -2.03 -12.47 -8.58
C ILE A 203 -3.00 -11.76 -9.52
N ASN A 204 -4.09 -11.21 -8.98
CA ASN A 204 -5.20 -10.66 -9.77
C ASN A 204 -4.79 -9.65 -10.86
N PHE A 205 -3.71 -8.90 -10.63
CA PHE A 205 -3.24 -7.83 -11.51
C PHE A 205 -1.79 -8.02 -12.00
N GLY A 206 -1.19 -9.20 -11.79
CA GLY A 206 0.25 -9.35 -11.99
C GLY A 206 0.85 -10.67 -11.51
N LEU A 207 2.14 -10.58 -11.14
CA LEU A 207 2.91 -11.68 -10.55
C LEU A 207 3.40 -11.28 -9.16
N CYS A 208 3.41 -12.22 -8.22
CA CYS A 208 4.08 -12.10 -6.93
C CYS A 208 5.34 -12.97 -6.96
N LEU A 209 6.50 -12.33 -6.99
CA LEU A 209 7.82 -12.95 -6.99
C LEU A 209 8.35 -12.98 -5.55
N SER A 210 8.48 -14.18 -5.00
CA SER A 210 9.12 -14.41 -3.70
C SER A 210 10.58 -14.80 -3.90
N VAL A 211 11.47 -14.06 -3.24
CA VAL A 211 12.91 -14.29 -3.23
C VAL A 211 13.45 -14.31 -1.81
N VAL A 212 14.64 -14.87 -1.64
CA VAL A 212 15.37 -14.82 -0.37
C VAL A 212 16.66 -14.04 -0.58
N PHE A 213 16.88 -13.04 0.27
CA PHE A 213 18.12 -12.31 0.39
C PHE A 213 18.98 -12.93 1.50
N ASN A 214 20.24 -13.19 1.19
CA ASN A 214 21.22 -13.69 2.16
C ASN A 214 22.32 -12.66 2.36
N GLY A 215 22.15 -11.83 3.39
CA GLY A 215 23.09 -10.81 3.80
C GLY A 215 24.03 -11.24 4.92
N HIS A 216 24.79 -10.27 5.42
CA HIS A 216 25.65 -10.41 6.59
C HIS A 216 24.86 -10.42 7.90
N LEU A 217 23.86 -9.54 8.07
CA LEU A 217 22.99 -9.48 9.26
C LEU A 217 21.64 -10.14 8.96
N TYR A 218 21.01 -9.82 7.83
CA TYR A 218 19.77 -10.47 7.39
C TYR A 218 20.06 -11.86 6.81
N LYS A 219 20.02 -12.89 7.66
CA LYS A 219 20.07 -14.29 7.24
C LYS A 219 18.69 -14.75 6.78
N PHE A 220 18.60 -15.24 5.54
CA PHE A 220 17.36 -15.78 4.96
C PHE A 220 16.17 -14.80 5.00
N LEU A 221 16.38 -13.53 4.68
CA LEU A 221 15.28 -12.58 4.61
C LEU A 221 14.43 -12.87 3.37
N GLN A 222 13.19 -13.30 3.61
CA GLN A 222 12.21 -13.44 2.53
C GLN A 222 11.71 -12.07 2.09
N ILE A 223 11.74 -11.84 0.78
CA ILE A 223 11.27 -10.63 0.13
C ILE A 223 10.17 -11.03 -0.86
N SER A 224 9.02 -10.40 -0.73
CA SER A 224 7.92 -10.46 -1.71
C SER A 224 8.02 -9.28 -2.67
N MET A 225 7.84 -9.51 -3.96
CA MET A 225 7.79 -8.47 -4.97
C MET A 225 6.54 -8.61 -5.81
N ASP A 226 5.64 -7.64 -5.72
CA ASP A 226 4.43 -7.60 -6.53
C ASP A 226 4.73 -6.85 -7.82
N LEU A 227 4.62 -7.56 -8.94
CA LEU A 227 4.95 -7.10 -10.29
C LEU A 227 3.64 -6.92 -11.06
N VAL A 228 3.15 -5.70 -11.11
CA VAL A 228 1.91 -5.34 -11.82
C VAL A 228 2.29 -4.71 -13.15
N SER A 229 1.64 -5.10 -14.24
CA SER A 229 2.02 -4.69 -15.61
C SER A 229 0.99 -3.74 -16.23
N PRO A 230 0.98 -2.46 -15.84
CA PRO A 230 0.01 -1.49 -16.33
C PRO A 230 0.33 -0.96 -17.74
N ILE A 231 -0.69 -0.43 -18.39
CA ILE A 231 -0.52 0.51 -19.51
C ILE A 231 -0.83 1.94 -19.06
N PRO A 232 -0.04 2.95 -19.49
CA PRO A 232 -0.37 4.35 -19.24
C PRO A 232 -1.52 4.80 -20.15
N LEU A 233 -2.55 5.45 -19.59
CA LEU A 233 -3.73 5.92 -20.33
C LEU A 233 -3.59 7.42 -20.64
N LYS A 234 -3.67 7.83 -21.91
CA LYS A 234 -3.55 9.25 -22.33
C LYS A 234 -4.82 10.07 -22.04
N MET A 235 -5.38 9.92 -20.86
CA MET A 235 -6.58 10.63 -20.43
C MET A 235 -6.20 11.76 -19.49
N LEU A 236 -6.75 12.94 -19.76
CA LEU A 236 -6.65 14.07 -18.84
C LEU A 236 -7.63 13.86 -17.70
N VAL A 237 -7.13 13.95 -16.47
CA VAL A 237 -7.98 13.93 -15.28
C VAL A 237 -8.00 15.32 -14.68
N PRO A 238 -9.14 16.01 -14.71
CA PRO A 238 -9.30 17.21 -13.90
C PRO A 238 -9.35 16.77 -12.43
N VAL A 239 -8.35 17.17 -11.65
CA VAL A 239 -8.41 17.10 -10.19
C VAL A 239 -8.73 18.50 -9.72
N ASN A 240 -10.02 18.78 -9.50
CA ASN A 240 -10.46 20.03 -8.91
C ASN A 240 -10.65 19.85 -7.39
N ASP A 241 -10.46 20.93 -6.66
CA ASP A 241 -10.87 21.11 -5.25
C ASP A 241 -10.08 20.36 -4.17
N TRP A 242 -8.81 20.01 -4.36
CA TRP A 242 -7.97 19.67 -3.19
C TRP A 242 -7.71 20.94 -2.34
N PRO A 243 -7.77 20.89 -1.00
CA PRO A 243 -7.60 22.07 -0.15
C PRO A 243 -6.20 22.72 -0.23
N VAL A 244 -5.27 22.11 -0.96
CA VAL A 244 -3.92 22.64 -1.24
C VAL A 244 -3.71 22.59 -2.75
N LEU A 245 -3.11 23.64 -3.31
CA LEU A 245 -2.72 23.66 -4.72
C LEU A 245 -1.64 22.61 -4.97
N LEU A 246 -1.95 21.63 -5.82
CA LEU A 246 -1.05 20.56 -6.21
C LEU A 246 -0.90 20.51 -7.72
N ASP A 247 0.33 20.32 -8.18
CA ASP A 247 0.65 20.16 -9.59
C ASP A 247 0.57 18.68 -10.01
N PHE A 248 -0.53 18.31 -10.67
CA PHE A 248 -0.73 16.95 -11.20
C PHE A 248 -0.26 16.81 -12.66
N SER A 249 0.45 17.79 -13.24
CA SER A 249 0.84 17.79 -14.66
C SER A 249 1.70 16.59 -15.08
N LYS A 250 2.41 15.99 -14.13
CA LYS A 250 3.25 14.80 -14.33
C LYS A 250 2.56 13.48 -13.96
N CYS A 251 1.32 13.53 -13.49
CA CYS A 251 0.60 12.35 -13.03
C CYS A 251 -0.03 11.59 -14.20
N GLN A 252 0.17 10.28 -14.21
CA GLN A 252 -0.32 9.39 -15.24
C GLN A 252 -1.42 8.47 -14.67
N LEU A 253 -2.51 8.30 -15.41
CA LEU A 253 -3.47 7.23 -15.18
C LEU A 253 -2.95 5.92 -15.75
N TYR A 254 -3.31 4.80 -15.11
CA TYR A 254 -2.92 3.48 -15.58
C TYR A 254 -4.12 2.55 -15.68
N GLY A 255 -4.13 1.72 -16.73
CA GLY A 255 -5.01 0.57 -16.85
C GLY A 255 -4.32 -0.69 -16.32
N LEU A 256 -4.92 -1.36 -15.35
CA LEU A 256 -4.45 -2.63 -14.79
C LEU A 256 -5.22 -3.79 -15.42
N PHE A 257 -4.51 -4.73 -16.05
CA PHE A 257 -5.12 -5.97 -16.54
C PHE A 257 -5.58 -6.80 -15.35
N ARG A 258 -6.83 -7.27 -15.39
CA ARG A 258 -7.38 -8.16 -14.37
C ARG A 258 -7.57 -9.54 -14.97
N ASP A 259 -7.12 -10.56 -14.24
CA ASP A 259 -7.42 -11.95 -14.59
C ASP A 259 -8.93 -12.20 -14.69
N GLY A 260 -9.36 -12.80 -15.80
CA GLY A 260 -10.77 -13.16 -15.99
C GLY A 260 -11.69 -12.02 -16.40
N TYR A 261 -11.17 -10.86 -16.83
CA TYR A 261 -11.98 -9.70 -17.20
C TYR A 261 -11.52 -9.05 -18.51
N ASP A 262 -12.46 -8.81 -19.41
CA ASP A 262 -12.24 -8.12 -20.68
C ASP A 262 -12.23 -6.60 -20.45
N GLY A 263 -11.15 -6.12 -19.84
CA GLY A 263 -11.05 -4.72 -19.46
C GLY A 263 -9.85 -4.36 -18.57
N PHE A 264 -9.84 -3.11 -18.14
CA PHE A 264 -8.88 -2.58 -17.18
C PHE A 264 -9.58 -2.10 -15.91
N ASP A 265 -8.98 -2.37 -14.75
CA ASP A 265 -9.23 -1.57 -13.55
C ASP A 265 -8.35 -0.31 -13.63
N LEU A 266 -8.90 0.87 -13.34
CA LEU A 266 -8.12 2.10 -13.29
C LEU A 266 -7.26 2.18 -12.04
N SER A 267 -6.03 2.64 -12.22
CA SER A 267 -5.08 2.92 -11.16
C SER A 267 -4.63 4.38 -11.23
N SER A 268 -4.80 5.05 -10.09
CA SER A 268 -4.53 6.46 -9.84
C SER A 268 -3.23 6.69 -9.07
N THR A 269 -2.31 5.73 -9.08
CA THR A 269 -1.21 5.72 -8.12
C THR A 269 -0.34 6.98 -8.15
N ASP A 270 -0.05 7.56 -9.32
CA ASP A 270 0.77 8.79 -9.38
C ASP A 270 0.10 9.96 -8.66
N TYR A 271 -1.22 10.04 -8.73
CA TYR A 271 -2.02 11.05 -8.05
C TYR A 271 -2.09 10.78 -6.55
N GLU A 272 -2.27 9.51 -6.15
CA GLU A 272 -2.24 9.11 -4.74
C GLU A 272 -0.89 9.41 -4.09
N GLU A 273 0.21 9.15 -4.80
CA GLU A 273 1.56 9.44 -4.33
C GLU A 273 1.77 10.94 -4.14
N MET A 274 1.28 11.76 -5.07
CA MET A 274 1.31 13.22 -4.95
C MET A 274 0.47 13.74 -3.78
N LEU A 275 -0.75 13.22 -3.61
CA LEU A 275 -1.60 13.58 -2.48
C LEU A 275 -0.96 13.19 -1.15
N LEU A 276 -0.39 11.99 -1.05
CA LEU A 276 0.29 11.52 0.15
C LEU A 276 1.51 12.36 0.51
N LYS A 277 2.33 12.74 -0.49
CA LYS A 277 3.50 13.60 -0.29
C LYS A 277 3.15 15.01 0.17
N ALA A 278 1.94 15.48 -0.15
CA ALA A 278 1.44 16.78 0.26
C ALA A 278 0.82 16.79 1.66
N LEU A 279 0.64 15.63 2.29
CA LEU A 279 0.05 15.55 3.62
C LEU A 279 0.98 16.15 4.68
N PRO A 280 0.42 16.80 5.73
CA PRO A 280 1.21 17.20 6.88
C PRO A 280 1.80 15.97 7.59
N SER A 281 2.93 16.16 8.27
CA SER A 281 3.62 15.08 9.00
C SER A 281 2.69 14.35 9.98
N ALA A 282 1.80 15.07 10.66
CA ALA A 282 0.82 14.51 11.58
C ALA A 282 -0.14 13.50 10.91
N ALA A 283 -0.54 13.74 9.66
CA ALA A 283 -1.37 12.83 8.88
C ALA A 283 -0.59 11.61 8.39
N ILE A 284 0.66 11.81 7.95
CA ILE A 284 1.56 10.72 7.55
C ILE A 284 1.81 9.80 8.76
N ASP A 285 2.09 10.37 9.93
CA ASP A 285 2.24 9.62 11.17
C ASP A 285 0.98 8.79 11.46
N ALA A 286 -0.20 9.41 11.43
CA ALA A 286 -1.46 8.71 11.68
C ALA A 286 -1.67 7.52 10.72
N TYR A 287 -1.36 7.70 9.43
CA TYR A 287 -1.37 6.61 8.45
C TYR A 287 -0.41 5.48 8.80
N VAL A 288 0.83 5.83 9.17
CA VAL A 288 1.88 4.88 9.58
C VAL A 288 1.47 4.12 10.85
N PHE A 289 0.94 4.81 11.85
CA PHE A 289 0.37 4.19 13.07
C PHE A 289 -0.77 3.25 12.71
N GLY A 290 -1.70 3.66 11.88
CA GLY A 290 -2.80 2.82 11.42
C GLY A 290 -2.32 1.54 10.70
N LYS A 291 -1.23 1.62 9.91
CA LYS A 291 -0.62 0.42 9.27
C LYS A 291 0.02 -0.49 10.31
N ALA A 292 0.68 0.08 11.31
CA ALA A 292 1.18 -0.72 12.42
C ALA A 292 0.02 -1.37 13.20
N PHE A 293 -1.11 -0.68 13.34
CA PHE A 293 -2.38 -1.21 13.82
C PHE A 293 -3.15 -2.07 12.78
N SER A 294 -2.55 -2.49 11.67
CA SER A 294 -3.09 -3.57 10.83
C SER A 294 -2.25 -4.85 10.87
N SER A 295 -0.96 -4.75 11.17
CA SER A 295 -0.01 -5.87 11.34
C SER A 295 -0.47 -6.99 12.31
N VAL A 296 -0.40 -8.26 11.91
CA VAL A 296 -0.78 -9.42 12.77
C VAL A 296 -0.04 -9.51 14.12
N HIS A 297 1.06 -8.74 14.27
CA HIS A 297 1.88 -8.71 15.47
C HIS A 297 1.30 -7.88 16.62
N PHE A 298 0.36 -6.95 16.36
CA PHE A 298 -0.35 -6.26 17.43
C PHE A 298 -1.70 -6.94 17.68
N LYS A 299 -1.70 -7.95 18.57
CA LYS A 299 -2.88 -8.73 18.97
C LYS A 299 -3.95 -7.96 19.77
N TRP A 300 -3.68 -6.71 20.15
CA TRP A 300 -4.43 -5.92 21.13
C TRP A 300 -5.66 -5.21 20.57
N ARG A 301 -6.07 -5.53 19.34
CA ARG A 301 -7.09 -4.77 18.62
C ARG A 301 -8.44 -5.44 18.75
N GLY A 302 -9.44 -4.71 19.23
CA GLY A 302 -10.83 -5.15 19.12
C GLY A 302 -11.20 -5.43 17.66
N LYS A 303 -12.18 -6.32 17.44
CA LYS A 303 -12.63 -6.75 16.10
C LYS A 303 -12.93 -5.58 15.16
N LEU A 304 -13.42 -4.46 15.70
CA LEU A 304 -13.75 -3.25 14.95
C LEU A 304 -12.50 -2.59 14.34
N LEU A 305 -11.46 -2.33 15.13
CA LEU A 305 -10.23 -1.70 14.65
C LEU A 305 -9.47 -2.60 13.69
N ALA A 306 -9.46 -3.92 13.96
CA ALA A 306 -8.88 -4.89 13.05
C ALA A 306 -9.53 -4.80 11.65
N LYS A 307 -10.85 -4.62 11.59
CA LYS A 307 -11.60 -4.46 10.33
C LYS A 307 -11.36 -3.10 9.66
N ILE A 308 -11.27 -2.02 10.44
CA ILE A 308 -11.03 -0.66 9.91
C ILE A 308 -9.64 -0.55 9.28
N PHE A 309 -8.63 -1.11 9.96
CA PHE A 309 -7.24 -1.01 9.53
C PHE A 309 -6.78 -2.17 8.65
N GLU A 310 -7.62 -3.19 8.40
CA GLU A 310 -7.28 -4.44 7.71
C GLU A 310 -6.53 -4.22 6.39
N MET A 311 -6.99 -3.25 5.58
CA MET A 311 -6.40 -2.94 4.27
C MET A 311 -5.81 -1.53 4.25
N SER A 312 -4.49 -1.48 4.06
CA SER A 312 -3.73 -0.22 4.01
C SER A 312 -4.27 0.76 2.95
N TYR A 313 -4.67 0.25 1.79
CA TYR A 313 -5.27 1.06 0.72
C TYR A 313 -6.59 1.70 1.14
N THR A 314 -7.45 0.97 1.85
CA THR A 314 -8.74 1.50 2.33
C THR A 314 -8.51 2.58 3.39
N MET A 315 -7.59 2.36 4.31
CA MET A 315 -7.20 3.36 5.32
C MET A 315 -6.63 4.63 4.68
N LYS A 316 -5.78 4.49 3.65
CA LYS A 316 -5.25 5.63 2.88
C LYS A 316 -6.39 6.51 2.40
N LYS A 317 -7.47 5.91 1.86
CA LYS A 317 -8.65 6.65 1.40
C LYS A 317 -9.39 7.33 2.53
N TYR A 318 -9.61 6.65 3.64
CA TYR A 318 -10.27 7.24 4.79
C TYR A 318 -9.54 8.49 5.29
N LEU A 319 -8.21 8.45 5.31
CA LEU A 319 -7.40 9.61 5.65
C LEU A 319 -7.57 10.74 4.63
N LEU A 320 -7.48 10.45 3.33
CA LEU A 320 -7.63 11.46 2.28
C LEU A 320 -9.03 12.11 2.31
N ILE A 321 -10.10 11.32 2.49
CA ILE A 321 -11.48 11.81 2.67
C ILE A 321 -11.56 12.76 3.86
N SER A 322 -11.03 12.31 5.01
CA SER A 322 -11.11 13.08 6.24
C SER A 322 -10.38 14.42 6.14
N LEU A 323 -9.21 14.44 5.49
CA LEU A 323 -8.40 15.66 5.35
C LEU A 323 -8.99 16.62 4.33
N HIS A 324 -9.57 16.12 3.25
CA HIS A 324 -10.26 16.94 2.28
C HIS A 324 -11.43 17.71 2.91
N GLN A 325 -12.07 17.15 3.94
CA GLN A 325 -13.17 17.78 4.67
C GLN A 325 -12.72 18.69 5.82
N HIS A 326 -11.41 18.77 6.10
CA HIS A 326 -10.90 19.57 7.20
C HIS A 326 -10.79 21.03 6.79
N GLU A 327 -11.23 21.96 7.63
CA GLU A 327 -11.19 23.41 7.33
C GLU A 327 -9.76 23.91 7.09
N ASN A 328 -8.81 23.34 7.82
CA ASN A 328 -7.40 23.67 7.66
C ASN A 328 -6.52 22.42 7.77
N PRO A 329 -6.33 21.67 6.67
CA PRO A 329 -5.67 20.36 6.71
C PRO A 329 -4.19 20.45 7.04
N GLN A 330 -3.56 21.64 6.98
CA GLN A 330 -2.14 21.82 7.31
C GLN A 330 -1.85 21.79 8.82
N TRP A 331 -2.86 22.06 9.66
CA TRP A 331 -2.70 22.17 11.12
C TRP A 331 -3.39 21.05 11.90
N VAL A 332 -3.83 20.02 11.19
CA VAL A 332 -4.47 18.85 11.78
C VAL A 332 -3.49 18.10 12.69
N SER A 333 -3.93 17.78 13.90
CA SER A 333 -3.16 16.93 14.80
C SER A 333 -3.23 15.46 14.37
N ARG A 334 -2.23 14.67 14.78
CA ARG A 334 -2.20 13.22 14.54
C ARG A 334 -3.47 12.54 15.09
N HIS A 335 -3.91 13.03 16.23
CA HIS A 335 -5.12 12.59 16.92
C HIS A 335 -6.39 12.82 16.09
N GLU A 336 -6.56 14.02 15.54
CA GLU A 336 -7.69 14.35 14.66
C GLU A 336 -7.66 13.52 13.37
N CYS A 337 -6.48 13.28 12.79
CA CYS A 337 -6.34 12.38 11.64
C CYS A 337 -6.83 10.95 11.95
N MET A 338 -6.46 10.40 13.11
CA MET A 338 -6.90 9.06 13.53
C MET A 338 -8.41 9.00 13.77
N LYS A 339 -8.98 10.00 14.45
CA LYS A 339 -10.44 10.12 14.62
C LYS A 339 -11.14 10.22 13.28
N GLY A 340 -10.58 11.01 12.36
CA GLY A 340 -11.03 11.16 10.99
C GLY A 340 -11.11 9.84 10.23
N ILE A 341 -10.03 9.04 10.26
CA ILE A 341 -10.00 7.71 9.64
C ILE A 341 -11.10 6.81 10.21
N VAL A 342 -11.23 6.73 11.53
CA VAL A 342 -12.25 5.89 12.20
C VAL A 342 -13.66 6.38 11.87
N PHE A 343 -13.88 7.69 11.89
CA PHE A 343 -15.16 8.31 11.57
C PHE A 343 -15.60 8.00 10.14
N VAL A 344 -14.71 8.21 9.15
CA VAL A 344 -15.00 7.89 7.75
C VAL A 344 -15.24 6.39 7.57
N ALA A 345 -14.42 5.53 8.17
CA ALA A 345 -14.59 4.09 8.10
C ALA A 345 -15.95 3.63 8.64
N SER A 346 -16.40 4.24 9.74
CA SER A 346 -17.66 3.89 10.42
C SER A 346 -18.89 4.48 9.73
N ASN A 347 -18.71 5.46 8.85
CA ASN A 347 -19.77 6.19 8.15
C ASN A 347 -19.62 6.15 6.63
N MET A 348 -18.93 5.14 6.09
CA MET A 348 -18.58 5.09 4.67
C MET A 348 -19.80 5.15 3.74
N GLU A 349 -20.97 4.70 4.21
CA GLU A 349 -22.24 4.80 3.48
C GLU A 349 -22.72 6.25 3.29
N LYS A 350 -22.38 7.16 4.22
CA LYS A 350 -22.66 8.60 4.08
C LYS A 350 -21.77 9.25 3.02
N PHE A 351 -20.55 8.73 2.86
CA PHE A 351 -19.54 9.27 1.94
C PHE A 351 -19.52 8.60 0.57
N VAL A 352 -20.25 7.49 0.37
CA VAL A 352 -20.22 6.74 -0.88
C VAL A 352 -21.63 6.36 -1.27
N LYS A 353 -22.26 7.19 -2.11
CA LYS A 353 -23.65 7.01 -2.57
C LYS A 353 -23.87 5.76 -3.44
N LYS A 354 -22.82 5.16 -4.00
CA LYS A 354 -22.85 3.87 -4.71
C LYS A 354 -21.65 3.02 -4.33
N HIS A 355 -21.88 1.74 -3.99
CA HIS A 355 -20.85 0.76 -3.58
C HIS A 355 -19.60 0.69 -4.51
N GLU A 356 -19.69 1.20 -5.74
CA GLU A 356 -18.67 1.07 -6.78
C GLU A 356 -17.60 2.18 -6.77
N CYS A 357 -17.83 3.32 -6.10
CA CYS A 357 -16.84 4.42 -6.00
C CYS A 357 -15.74 4.17 -4.96
N ARG A 358 -15.69 2.97 -4.37
CA ARG A 358 -14.68 2.55 -3.40
C ARG A 358 -13.30 2.31 -4.01
N ARG A 359 -13.15 2.32 -5.35
CA ARG A 359 -11.92 1.85 -6.03
C ARG A 359 -10.93 2.92 -6.47
N CYS A 360 -11.35 4.16 -6.74
CA CYS A 360 -10.44 5.21 -7.20
C CYS A 360 -10.67 6.55 -6.48
N ILE A 361 -9.62 7.36 -6.33
CA ILE A 361 -9.67 8.68 -5.70
C ILE A 361 -10.39 9.74 -6.57
N PHE A 362 -10.61 9.48 -7.86
CA PHE A 362 -11.27 10.43 -8.78
C PHE A 362 -12.79 10.52 -8.64
N HIS A 363 -13.40 9.71 -7.78
CA HIS A 363 -14.80 9.89 -7.40
C HIS A 363 -14.93 10.67 -6.08
N ALA A 364 -13.91 11.47 -5.72
CA ALA A 364 -13.92 12.27 -4.49
C ALA A 364 -15.08 13.26 -4.43
N GLU A 365 -15.59 13.73 -5.58
CA GLU A 365 -16.79 14.56 -5.66
C GLU A 365 -18.06 13.86 -5.15
N GLU A 366 -18.09 12.52 -5.12
CA GLU A 366 -19.19 11.76 -4.52
C GLU A 366 -19.07 11.65 -2.99
N TRP A 367 -17.97 12.13 -2.40
CA TRP A 367 -17.69 12.11 -0.96
C TRP A 367 -18.30 13.31 -0.24
N THR A 368 -19.62 13.49 -0.35
CA THR A 368 -20.34 14.62 0.26
C THR A 368 -20.92 14.31 1.65
N ARG A 369 -20.83 15.26 2.58
CA ARG A 369 -21.66 15.33 3.81
C ARG A 369 -23.04 15.91 3.41
N ASP A 370 -23.98 15.03 3.07
CA ASP A 370 -25.41 15.27 2.88
C ASP A 370 -25.93 16.16 1.72
N GLU A 371 -27.10 15.70 1.25
CA GLU A 371 -28.15 16.22 0.38
C GLU A 371 -28.02 17.65 -0.20
N LYS A 372 -27.29 17.78 -1.30
CA LYS A 372 -27.76 18.51 -2.49
C LYS A 372 -26.96 18.05 -3.70
N PRO A 373 -27.58 17.50 -4.76
CA PRO A 373 -26.88 17.22 -6.00
C PRO A 373 -26.65 18.57 -6.68
N LYS A 374 -25.49 19.18 -6.45
CA LYS A 374 -24.98 20.13 -7.45
C LYS A 374 -24.47 19.26 -8.60
N ASN A 375 -25.33 19.13 -9.60
CA ASN A 375 -24.99 18.58 -10.91
C ASN A 375 -23.72 19.26 -11.42
N ASN A 376 -22.59 18.58 -11.27
CA ASN A 376 -21.40 18.71 -12.10
C ASN A 376 -20.74 17.34 -12.08
N CYS A 377 -21.28 16.43 -12.88
CA CYS A 377 -20.59 15.17 -13.15
C CYS A 377 -19.27 15.48 -13.86
N LEU A 378 -18.15 14.94 -13.37
CA LEU A 378 -16.94 14.73 -14.15
C LEU A 378 -17.29 13.92 -15.41
N LYS A 379 -17.52 14.61 -16.52
CA LYS A 379 -17.53 13.99 -17.85
C LYS A 379 -16.08 13.75 -18.25
N LEU A 380 -15.65 12.49 -18.25
CA LEU A 380 -14.47 12.09 -18.99
C LEU A 380 -14.78 12.33 -20.47
N TYR A 381 -14.11 13.30 -21.08
CA TYR A 381 -14.18 13.50 -22.53
C TYR A 381 -13.12 12.57 -23.16
N PHE A 382 -13.58 11.72 -24.09
CA PHE A 382 -12.76 10.75 -24.83
C PHE A 382 -12.06 11.38 -26.02
#